data_AF-A0A559K8Q5-F1
#
_entry.id   AF-A0A559K8Q5-F1
#
_cell.length_a   1.000
_cell.length_b   1.000
_cell.length_c   1.000
_cell.angle_alpha   90.00
_cell.angle_beta   90.00
_cell.angle_gamma   90.00
#
_symmetry.space_group_name_H-M   'P 1'
#
loop_
_entity.id
_entity.type
_entity.pdbx_description
1 polymer ?
#
loop_
_entity_poly.entity_id
_entity_poly.type
_entity_poly.pdbx_seq_one_letter_code
_entity_poly.pdbx_strand_id
1 'polypeptide(L)' 'MFTTVGTDKHSALSVEIEKVREQMVRLGCQFGLMHPEVQRCSQQLDVLLIRYYAIDHRLKGAAALEEPAKKEYT' A
#
# COMPACT_ATOMS: atom_id res chain seq x y z
N MET A 1 -25.13 -7.64 -1.72
CA MET A 1 -23.93 -7.96 -0.94
C MET A 1 -22.75 -8.05 -1.90
N PHE A 2 -22.04 -6.94 -2.15
CA PHE A 2 -20.89 -6.93 -3.06
C PHE A 2 -19.81 -6.02 -2.48
N THR A 3 -18.54 -6.42 -2.67
CA THR A 3 -17.26 -5.73 -2.33
C THR A 3 -16.51 -6.10 -1.04
N THR A 4 -16.49 -7.36 -0.57
CA THR A 4 -15.56 -7.77 0.52
C THR A 4 -14.14 -8.12 0.03
N VAL A 5 -13.99 -8.64 -1.19
CA VAL A 5 -12.70 -9.19 -1.67
C VAL A 5 -11.58 -8.14 -1.82
N GLY A 6 -11.94 -6.86 -2.05
CA GLY A 6 -10.97 -5.76 -2.16
C GLY A 6 -10.43 -5.29 -0.82
N THR A 7 -11.29 -5.23 0.20
CA THR A 7 -10.93 -4.81 1.56
C THR A 7 -10.05 -5.83 2.28
N ASP A 8 -10.26 -7.12 2.05
CA ASP A 8 -9.49 -8.19 2.71
C ASP A 8 -8.01 -8.19 2.28
N LYS A 9 -7.75 -7.99 0.98
CA LYS A 9 -6.38 -7.92 0.44
C LYS A 9 -5.63 -6.68 0.90
N HIS A 10 -6.34 -5.56 0.99
CA HIS A 10 -5.78 -4.29 1.47
C HIS A 10 -5.42 -4.37 2.97
N SER A 11 -6.31 -4.98 3.76
CA SER A 11 -6.07 -5.25 5.19
C SER A 11 -4.87 -6.17 5.39
N ALA A 12 -4.79 -7.26 4.63
CA ALA A 12 -3.67 -8.19 4.70
C ALA A 12 -2.31 -7.52 4.38
N LEU A 13 -2.26 -6.69 3.34
CA LEU A 13 -1.06 -5.93 3.00
C LEU A 13 -0.71 -4.90 4.06
N SER A 14 -1.69 -4.23 4.68
CA SER A 14 -1.46 -3.31 5.78
C SER A 14 -0.78 -3.99 6.96
N VAL A 15 -1.22 -5.20 7.32
CA VAL A 15 -0.62 -6.00 8.39
C VAL A 15 0.81 -6.41 8.04
N GLU A 16 1.06 -6.79 6.79
CA GLU A 16 2.39 -7.19 6.33
C GLU A 16 3.36 -6.00 6.31
N ILE A 17 2.90 -4.82 5.87
CA ILE A 17 3.68 -3.57 5.91
C ILE A 17 4.10 -3.25 7.34
N GLU A 18 3.20 -3.29 8.31
CA GLU A 18 3.56 -2.94 9.69
C GLU A 18 4.55 -3.96 10.28
N LYS A 19 4.39 -5.26 9.99
CA LYS A 19 5.34 -6.28 10.43
C LYS A 19 6.76 -6.02 9.91
N VAL A 20 6.90 -5.72 8.62
CA VAL A 20 8.23 -5.44 8.03
C VAL A 20 8.78 -4.11 8.59
N ARG A 21 7.92 -3.11 8.82
CA ARG A 21 8.31 -1.84 9.44
C ARG A 21 8.85 -2.04 10.85
N GLU A 22 8.15 -2.79 11.70
CA GLU A 22 8.61 -3.12 13.05
C GLU A 22 9.95 -3.86 13.04
N GLN A 23 10.11 -4.82 12.12
CA GLN A 23 11.36 -5.54 11.96
C GLN A 23 12.50 -4.61 11.52
N MET A 24 12.26 -3.72 10.55
CA MET A 24 13.24 -2.75 10.08
C MET A 24 13.69 -1.82 11.21
N VAL A 25 12.76 -1.31 12.02
CA VAL A 25 13.06 -0.46 13.17
C VAL A 25 13.90 -1.21 14.19
N ARG A 26 13.50 -2.43 14.55
CA ARG A 26 14.25 -3.26 15.51
C ARG A 26 15.68 -3.50 15.04
N LEU A 27 15.86 -3.90 13.79
CA LEU A 27 17.17 -4.14 13.18
C LEU A 27 17.98 -2.84 13.05
N GLY A 28 17.33 -1.72 12.72
CA GLY A 28 17.96 -0.41 12.61
C GLY A 28 18.47 0.11 13.97
N CYS A 29 17.71 -0.12 15.04
CA CYS A 29 18.15 0.18 16.40
C CYS A 29 19.32 -0.71 16.84
N GLN A 30 19.34 -1.98 16.42
CA GLN A 30 20.36 -2.94 16.84
C GLN A 30 21.67 -2.83 16.05
N PHE A 31 21.59 -2.64 14.73
CA PHE A 31 22.72 -2.76 13.81
C PHE A 31 23.02 -1.49 13.02
N GLY A 32 22.14 -0.48 13.09
CA GLY A 32 22.24 0.73 12.30
C GLY A 32 21.60 0.60 10.91
N LEU A 33 21.37 1.75 10.27
CA LEU A 33 20.57 1.84 9.04
C LEU A 33 21.23 1.18 7.82
N MET A 34 22.56 1.09 7.79
CA MET A 34 23.32 0.51 6.67
C MET A 34 23.44 -1.02 6.76
N HIS A 35 22.87 -1.64 7.79
CA HIS A 35 22.93 -3.10 7.92
C HIS A 35 22.17 -3.79 6.77
N PRO A 36 22.72 -4.86 6.16
CA PRO A 36 22.10 -5.53 5.00
C PRO A 36 20.65 -5.96 5.26
N GLU A 37 20.33 -6.42 6.47
CA GLU A 37 18.96 -6.83 6.80
C GLU A 37 17.99 -5.64 6.89
N VAL A 38 18.45 -4.46 7.32
CA VAL A 38 17.63 -3.24 7.31
C VAL A 38 17.37 -2.81 5.87
N GLN A 39 18.38 -2.91 5.00
CA GLN A 39 18.24 -2.63 3.57
C GLN A 39 17.27 -3.60 2.88
N ARG A 40 17.31 -4.89 3.24
CA ARG A 40 16.33 -5.89 2.77
C ARG A 40 14.91 -5.56 3.22
N CYS A 41 14.71 -5.19 4.48
CA CYS A 41 13.40 -4.75 4.95
C CYS A 41 12.91 -3.51 4.20
N SER A 42 13.79 -2.55 3.89
CA SER A 42 13.44 -1.37 3.08
C SER A 42 12.92 -1.77 1.69
N GLN A 43 13.64 -2.66 0.99
CA GLN A 43 13.23 -3.15 -0.33
C GLN A 43 11.89 -3.90 -0.27
N GLN A 44 11.66 -4.69 0.79
CA GLN A 44 10.41 -5.38 1.01
C GLN A 44 9.25 -4.41 1.26
N LEU A 45 9.47 -3.36 2.06
CA LEU A 45 8.49 -2.29 2.28
C LEU A 45 8.11 -1.60 0.98
N ASP A 46 9.08 -1.25 0.13
CA ASP A 46 8.81 -0.60 -1.15
C ASP A 46 7.87 -1.46 -2.03
N VAL A 47 8.14 -2.77 -2.13
CA VAL A 47 7.29 -3.69 -2.90
C VAL A 47 5.88 -3.79 -2.33
N LEU A 48 5.76 -3.87 -1.00
CA LEU A 48 4.45 -3.95 -0.33
C LEU A 48 3.65 -2.66 -0.48
N LEU A 49 4.30 -1.49 -0.36
CA LEU A 49 3.68 -0.19 -0.55
C LEU A 49 3.18 -0.01 -1.98
N ILE A 50 3.97 -0.39 -2.99
CA ILE A 50 3.54 -0.35 -4.40
C ILE A 50 2.27 -1.20 -4.60
N ARG A 51 2.22 -2.40 -4.03
CA ARG A 51 1.05 -3.29 -4.13
C ARG A 51 -0.17 -2.70 -3.40
N TYR A 52 0.04 -2.13 -2.22
CA TYR A 52 -1.00 -1.51 -1.42
C TYR A 52 -1.63 -0.33 -2.18
N TYR A 53 -0.81 0.58 -2.71
CA TYR A 53 -1.28 1.72 -3.48
C TYR A 53 -1.88 1.32 -4.84
N ALA A 54 -1.40 0.26 -5.48
CA ALA A 54 -2.02 -0.26 -6.70
C ALA A 54 -3.46 -0.74 -6.46
N ILE A 55 -3.74 -1.27 -5.27
CA ILE A 55 -5.11 -1.66 -4.86
C ILE A 55 -5.94 -0.41 -4.53
N ASP A 56 -5.38 0.54 -3.77
CA ASP A 56 -6.05 1.82 -3.46
C ASP A 56 -6.40 2.63 -4.73
N HIS A 57 -5.48 2.72 -5.70
CA HIS A 57 -5.74 3.38 -6.98
C HIS A 57 -6.78 2.65 -7.84
N ARG A 58 -6.87 1.31 -7.76
CA ARG A 58 -7.96 0.56 -8.42
C ARG A 58 -9.32 0.83 -7.77
N LEU A 59 -9.35 1.04 -6.45
CA LEU A 59 -10.57 1.43 -5.74
C LEU A 59 -10.99 2.86 -6.10
N LYS A 60 -10.04 3.79 -6.23
CA LYS A 60 -10.30 5.18 -6.67
C LYS A 60 -10.64 5.30 -8.16
N GLY A 61 -10.04 4.48 -9.02
CA GLY A 61 -10.34 4.44 -10.45
C GLY A 61 -11.74 3.88 -10.79
N ALA A 62 -12.29 3.02 -9.93
CA ALA A 62 -13.68 2.57 -10.04
C ALA A 62 -14.70 3.64 -9.58
N ALA A 63 -14.30 4.54 -8.67
CA ALA A 63 -15.12 5.66 -8.22
C ALA A 63 -15.10 6.86 -9.20
N ALA A 64 -14.12 6.93 -10.10
CA ALA A 64 -13.95 8.05 -11.05
C ALA A 64 -14.73 7.90 -12.37
N LEU A 65 -15.51 6.81 -12.56
CA LEU A 65 -16.39 6.63 -13.72
C LEU A 65 -17.85 7.05 -13.46
N GLU A 66 -18.16 7.56 -12.26
CA GLU A 66 -19.46 8.16 -11.95
C GLU A 66 -19.31 9.64 -11.56
N GLU A 67 -18.93 10.50 -12.50
CA GLU A 67 -19.49 11.87 -12.51
C GLU A 67 -19.88 12.30 -13.93
N PRO A 68 -21.09 12.86 -14.11
CA PRO A 68 -21.81 12.91 -15.36
C PRO A 68 -21.31 14.01 -16.29
N ALA A 69 -21.39 13.69 -17.58
CA ALA A 69 -21.46 14.66 -18.66
C ALA A 69 -22.41 15.81 -18.31
N LYS A 70 -21.87 17.03 -18.30
CA LYS A 70 -22.47 18.28 -18.83
C LYS A 70 -21.70 19.47 -18.28
N LYS A 71 -20.95 20.15 -19.14
CA LYS A 71 -21.02 21.61 -19.27
C LYS A 71 -20.82 21.96 -20.74
N GLU A 72 -21.95 21.94 -21.43
CA GLU A 72 -22.19 22.72 -22.64
C GLU A 72 -22.16 24.20 -22.20
N TYR A 73 -21.29 25.00 -22.79
CA TYR A 73 -21.40 26.45 -22.76
C TYR A 73 -21.43 26.93 -24.20
N THR A 74 -22.64 27.30 -24.63
CA THR A 74 -22.90 28.19 -25.77
C THR A 74 -22.41 29.59 -25.46
#